data_AF-A0A942BJE9-F1
#
_entry.id   AF-A0A942BJE9-F1
#
_cell.length_a   1.000
_cell.length_b   1.000
_cell.length_c   1.000
_cell.angle_alpha   90.00
_cell.angle_beta   90.00
_cell.angle_gamma   90.00
#
_symmetry.space_group_name_H-M   'P 1'
#
loop_
_entity.id
_entity.type
_entity.pdbx_description
1 polymer ?
#
loop_
_entity_poly.entity_id
_entity_poly.type
_entity_poly.pdbx_seq_one_letter_code
_entity_poly.pdbx_strand_id
1 'polypeptide(L)'
;MNNELYRKLVDLYAERALTEDVDAELERAAEGDEAMKADMRSLRAAVDQLHDLPAPQFTEESYQRILMKVYARGVEMQTRTPSPAYLQFPLPIQN
;
A
#
# COMPACT_ATOMS: atom_id res chain seq x y z
N MET A 1 15.72 -13.09 22.22
CA MET A 1 14.86 -11.97 22.64
C MET A 1 15.37 -10.62 22.14
N ASN A 2 16.67 -10.29 22.25
CA ASN A 2 17.20 -9.02 21.70
C ASN A 2 17.04 -8.88 20.18
N ASN A 3 17.28 -9.95 19.41
CA ASN A 3 17.29 -9.87 17.94
C ASN A 3 15.94 -9.47 17.32
N GLU A 4 14.83 -9.86 17.95
CA GLU A 4 13.47 -9.57 17.45
C GLU A 4 13.05 -8.12 17.71
N LEU A 5 13.50 -7.55 18.84
CA LEU A 5 13.33 -6.13 19.15
C LEU A 5 14.13 -5.27 18.17
N TYR A 6 15.39 -5.63 17.91
CA TYR A 6 16.24 -4.94 16.94
C TYR A 6 15.67 -4.99 15.53
N ARG A 7 15.11 -6.12 15.11
CA ARG A 7 14.48 -6.25 13.79
C ARG A 7 13.28 -5.31 13.63
N LYS A 8 12.41 -5.25 14.65
CA LYS A 8 11.27 -4.32 14.65
C LYS A 8 11.70 -2.86 14.64
N LEU A 9 12.79 -2.52 15.34
CA LEU A 9 13.35 -1.16 15.30
C LEU A 9 13.90 -0.81 13.91
N VAL A 10 14.55 -1.75 13.23
CA VAL A 10 15.05 -1.55 11.86
C VAL A 10 13.90 -1.41 10.84
N ASP A 11 12.81 -2.16 11.01
CA ASP A 11 11.62 -2.01 10.17
C ASP A 11 10.97 -0.62 10.37
N LEU A 12 10.79 -0.19 11.63
CA LEU A 12 10.26 1.14 11.96
C LEU A 12 11.20 2.28 11.52
N TYR A 13 12.51 2.05 11.60
CA TYR A 13 13.54 2.94 11.08
C TYR A 13 13.36 3.12 9.57
N ALA A 14 13.21 2.04 8.82
CA ALA A 14 13.02 2.11 7.38
C ALA A 14 11.76 2.90 6.98
N GLU A 15 10.68 2.78 7.76
CA GLU A 15 9.41 3.48 7.56
C GLU A 15 9.38 4.95 8.03
N ARG A 16 10.47 5.50 8.58
CA ARG A 16 10.50 6.84 9.24
C ARG A 16 9.46 6.97 10.36
N ALA A 17 9.16 5.87 11.04
CA ALA A 17 8.14 5.81 12.08
C ALA A 17 8.73 5.96 13.50
N LEU A 18 10.06 6.05 13.64
CA LEU A 18 10.74 6.27 14.91
C LEU A 18 10.74 7.75 15.30
N THR A 19 10.76 8.02 16.61
CA THR A 19 11.06 9.35 17.14
C THR A 19 12.53 9.68 16.93
N GLU A 20 12.87 10.96 16.78
CA GLU A 20 14.24 11.43 16.50
C GLU A 20 15.28 10.89 17.49
N ASP A 21 14.92 10.85 18.79
CA ASP A 21 15.80 10.32 19.84
C ASP A 21 16.15 8.83 19.64
N VAL A 22 15.16 8.03 19.21
CA VAL A 22 15.30 6.58 19.02
C VAL A 22 16.01 6.29 17.70
N ASP A 23 15.80 7.12 16.69
CA ASP A 23 16.52 7.08 15.41
C ASP A 23 18.03 7.26 15.64
N ALA A 24 18.41 8.30 16.39
CA ALA A 24 19.79 8.60 16.73
C ALA A 24 20.44 7.56 17.66
N GLU A 25 19.66 6.93 18.54
CA GLU A 25 20.14 5.82 19.38
C GLU A 25 20.40 4.56 18.56
N LEU A 26 19.52 4.24 17.61
CA LEU A 26 19.67 3.09 16.72
C LEU A 26 20.87 3.25 15.79
N GLU A 27 21.08 4.45 15.24
CA GLU A 27 22.26 4.76 14.42
C GLU A 27 23.56 4.64 15.22
N ARG A 28 23.58 5.14 16.46
CA ARG A 28 24.72 4.96 17.39
C ARG A 28 24.96 3.49 17.73
N ALA A 29 23.91 2.71 17.97
CA ALA A 29 24.03 1.28 18.22
C ALA A 29 24.61 0.54 17.00
N ALA A 30 24.23 0.97 15.79
CA ALA A 30 24.75 0.41 14.56
C ALA A 30 26.21 0.81 14.28
N GLU A 31 26.78 1.87 14.90
CA GLU A 31 28.18 2.27 14.69
C GLU A 31 29.18 1.14 14.89
N GLY A 32 28.91 0.24 15.84
CA GLY A 32 29.74 -0.93 16.15
C GLY A 32 29.47 -2.17 15.31
N ASP A 33 28.45 -2.17 14.44
CA ASP A 33 28.00 -3.33 13.67
C ASP A 33 27.81 -2.98 12.18
N GLU A 34 28.81 -3.32 11.37
CA GLU A 34 28.78 -3.08 9.92
C GLU A 34 27.65 -3.86 9.20
N ALA A 35 27.24 -5.02 9.71
CA ALA A 35 26.14 -5.77 9.12
C ALA A 35 24.81 -5.03 9.35
N MET A 36 24.60 -4.53 10.57
CA MET A 36 23.42 -3.74 10.91
C MET A 36 23.34 -2.43 10.10
N LYS A 37 24.46 -1.74 9.88
CA LYS A 37 24.49 -0.55 9.00
C LYS A 37 24.12 -0.88 7.56
N ALA A 38 24.57 -2.02 7.05
CA ALA A 38 24.24 -2.45 5.70
C ALA A 38 22.74 -2.75 5.58
N ASP A 39 22.17 -3.45 6.56
CA ASP A 39 20.75 -3.76 6.62
C ASP A 39 19.90 -2.48 6.71
N MET A 40 20.20 -1.56 7.63
CA MET A 40 19.49 -0.29 7.78
C MET A 40 19.50 0.53 6.48
N ARG A 41 20.67 0.66 5.84
CA ARG A 41 20.80 1.40 4.57
C ARG A 41 20.02 0.74 3.43
N SER A 42 20.16 -0.58 3.29
CA SER A 42 19.50 -1.32 2.21
C SER A 42 17.98 -1.31 2.36
N LEU A 43 17.47 -1.48 3.58
CA LEU A 43 16.04 -1.48 3.85
C LEU A 43 15.44 -0.08 3.67
N ARG A 44 16.13 0.97 4.14
CA ARG A 44 15.72 2.36 3.93
C ARG A 44 15.64 2.71 2.45
N ALA A 45 16.65 2.33 1.67
CA ALA A 45 16.66 2.54 0.22
C ALA A 45 15.52 1.79 -0.48
N ALA A 46 15.20 0.56 -0.05
CA ALA A 46 14.10 -0.21 -0.60
C ALA A 46 12.74 0.44 -0.30
N VAL A 47 12.53 0.95 0.92
CA VAL A 47 11.30 1.63 1.31
C VAL A 47 11.15 2.96 0.55
N ASP A 48 12.20 3.76 0.47
CA ASP A 48 12.19 5.01 -0.31
C ASP A 48 11.85 4.71 -1.79
N GLN A 49 12.44 3.67 -2.40
CA GLN A 49 12.09 3.24 -3.76
C GLN A 49 10.63 2.81 -3.90
N LEU A 50 10.08 2.07 -2.93
CA LEU A 50 8.67 1.65 -2.95
C LEU A 50 7.71 2.84 -2.86
N HIS A 51 8.07 3.88 -2.11
CA HIS A 51 7.28 5.11 -2.02
C HIS A 51 7.35 5.96 -3.29
N ASP A 52 8.50 5.95 -3.98
CA ASP A 52 8.68 6.66 -5.25
C ASP A 52 7.98 5.98 -6.43
N LEU A 53 7.63 4.71 -6.30
CA LEU A 53 6.86 4.01 -7.33
C LEU A 53 5.45 4.62 -7.45
N PRO A 54 4.95 4.83 -8.67
CA PRO A 54 3.58 5.30 -8.87
C PRO A 54 2.61 4.31 -8.25
N ALA A 55 1.73 4.81 -7.38
CA ALA A 55 0.68 4.00 -6.80
C ALA A 55 -0.12 3.30 -7.92
N PRO A 56 -0.47 2.01 -7.76
CA PRO A 56 -1.22 1.29 -8.77
C PRO A 56 -2.56 1.99 -8.99
N GLN A 57 -2.82 2.41 -10.23
CA GLN A 57 -4.06 3.07 -10.57
C GLN A 57 -5.18 2.02 -10.67
N PHE A 58 -6.27 2.26 -9.96
CA PHE A 58 -7.47 1.46 -10.12
C PHE A 58 -8.21 1.89 -11.38
N THR A 59 -8.06 1.11 -12.45
CA THR A 59 -8.71 1.37 -13.74
C THR A 59 -9.96 0.52 -13.94
N GLU A 60 -10.77 0.87 -14.95
CA GLU A 60 -11.94 0.07 -15.34
C GLU A 60 -11.55 -1.37 -15.74
N GLU A 61 -10.44 -1.53 -16.45
CA GLU A 61 -9.86 -2.86 -16.75
C GLU A 61 -9.53 -3.63 -15.47
N SER A 62 -8.91 -2.97 -14.49
CA SER A 62 -8.61 -3.56 -13.18
C SER A 62 -9.88 -4.02 -12.46
N TYR A 63 -10.92 -3.19 -12.49
CA TYR A 63 -12.23 -3.48 -11.91
C TYR A 63 -12.85 -4.74 -12.54
N GLN A 64 -12.94 -4.79 -13.87
CA GLN A 64 -13.50 -5.92 -14.59
C GLN A 64 -12.72 -7.21 -14.32
N ARG A 65 -11.38 -7.14 -14.32
CA ARG A 65 -10.52 -8.29 -14.03
C ARG A 65 -10.70 -8.82 -12.61
N ILE A 66 -10.86 -7.93 -11.62
CA ILE A 66 -11.14 -8.32 -10.23
C ILE A 66 -12.52 -8.97 -10.15
N LEU A 67 -13.53 -8.37 -10.78
CA LEU A 67 -14.89 -8.89 -10.81
C LEU A 67 -14.95 -10.32 -11.40
N MET A 68 -14.25 -10.56 -12.51
CA MET A 68 -14.13 -11.91 -13.09
C MET A 68 -13.49 -12.92 -12.12
N LYS A 69 -12.40 -12.54 -11.45
CA LYS A 69 -11.73 -13.41 -10.46
C LYS A 69 -12.63 -13.73 -9.27
N VAL A 70 -13.46 -12.79 -8.86
CA VAL A 70 -14.42 -12.97 -7.77
C VAL A 70 -15.55 -13.90 -8.20
N TYR A 71 -16.13 -13.69 -9.38
CA TYR A 71 -17.16 -14.59 -9.91
C TYR A 71 -16.65 -16.01 -10.14
N ALA A 72 -15.42 -16.18 -10.62
CA ALA A 72 -14.79 -17.50 -10.77
C ALA A 72 -14.64 -18.26 -9.44
N ARG A 73 -14.67 -17.55 -8.30
CA ARG A 73 -14.65 -18.13 -6.96
C ARG A 73 -16.05 -18.39 -6.38
N GLY A 74 -17.11 -18.19 -7.18
CA GLY A 74 -18.49 -18.44 -6.78
C GLY A 74 -19.11 -17.37 -5.90
N VAL A 75 -18.50 -16.18 -5.81
CA VAL A 75 -19.06 -15.06 -5.04
C VAL A 75 -19.99 -14.25 -5.95
N GLU A 76 -21.28 -14.23 -5.65
CA GLU A 76 -22.24 -13.37 -6.31
C GLU A 76 -22.15 -11.95 -5.76
N MET A 77 -21.30 -11.11 -6.38
CA MET A 77 -21.28 -9.69 -6.08
C MET A 77 -22.46 -8.97 -6.74
N GLN A 78 -23.30 -8.33 -5.92
CA GLN A 78 -24.26 -7.33 -6.40
C GLN A 78 -23.50 -6.05 -6.73
N THR A 79 -23.15 -5.87 -8.00
CA THR A 79 -22.57 -4.61 -8.46
C THR A 79 -23.67 -3.55 -8.41
N ARG A 80 -23.51 -2.54 -7.54
CA ARG A 80 -24.33 -1.33 -7.61
C ARG A 80 -23.93 -0.59 -8.88
N THR A 81 -24.58 -0.90 -9.98
CA THR A 81 -24.43 -0.14 -11.23
C THR A 81 -24.94 1.28 -10.93
N PRO A 82 -24.15 2.34 -11.16
CA PRO A 82 -24.72 3.68 -11.17
C PRO A 82 -25.84 3.67 -12.23
N SER A 83 -27.05 4.06 -11.83
CA SER A 83 -28.21 4.05 -12.73
C SER A 83 -27.85 4.80 -14.02
N PRO A 84 -28.03 4.18 -15.20
CA PRO A 84 -27.64 4.82 -16.43
C PRO A 84 -28.45 6.10 -16.65
N ALA A 85 -27.76 7.20 -16.95
CA ALA A 85 -28.36 8.53 -17.10
C ALA A 85 -29.45 8.61 -18.20
N TYR A 86 -29.50 7.64 -19.12
CA TYR A 86 -30.47 7.61 -20.22
C TYR A 86 -31.90 7.28 -19.79
N LEU A 87 -32.14 6.83 -18.55
CA LEU A 87 -33.50 6.64 -18.01
C LEU A 87 -34.10 7.93 -17.42
N GLN A 88 -33.38 9.05 -17.46
CA GLN A 88 -33.83 10.35 -16.93
C GLN A 88 -34.44 11.28 -17.98
N PHE A 89 -34.60 10.84 -19.24
CA PHE A 89 -35.29 11.64 -20.24
C PHE A 89 -36.82 11.50 -20.09
N PRO A 90 -37.55 12.54 -19.66
CA PRO A 90 -39.00 12.53 -19.76
C PRO A 90 -39.38 12.52 -21.24
N LEU A 91 -40.10 11.49 -21.67
CA LEU A 91 -40.73 11.48 -22.98
C LEU A 91 -41.86 12.53 -22.97
N PRO A 92 -41.94 13.44 -23.95
CA PRO A 92 -43.05 14.38 -24.04
C PRO A 92 -44.32 13.58 -24.35
N ILE A 93 -45.26 13.56 -23.39
CA ILE A 93 -46.62 13.09 -23.65
C ILE A 93 -47.26 14.16 -24.55
N GLN A 94 -47.47 13.82 -25.82
CA GLN A 94 -48.28 14.63 -26.71
C GLN A 94 -49.75 14.31 -26.43
N ASN A 95 -50.53 15.35 -26.13
CA ASN A 95 -51.99 15.30 -25.96
C ASN A 95 -52.69 14.93 -27.27
#